data_AF-A0A2E8PAP3-F1
#
_entry.id   AF-A0A2E8PAP3-F1
#
_cell.length_a   1.000
_cell.length_b   1.000
_cell.length_c   1.000
_cell.angle_alpha   90.00
_cell.angle_beta   90.00
_cell.angle_gamma   90.00
#
_symmetry.space_group_name_H-M   'P 1'
#
loop_
_entity.id
_entity.type
_entity.pdbx_description
1 polymer ?
#
loop_
_entity_poly.entity_id
_entity_poly.type
_entity_poly.pdbx_seq_one_letter_code
_entity_poly.pdbx_strand_id
1 'polypeptide(L)' 'MCVGHVSPEAVDGGPIGLLRDGDRITIDIPNRKLDVLVDPAELDARREAFTPLPPRYERGVLAKYAKLVASASNGAVTG' A
#
# COMPACT_ATOMS: atom_id res chain seq x y z
N MET A 1 13.23 14.86 -0.86
CA MET A 1 11.76 14.76 -0.70
C MET A 1 11.44 13.36 -0.23
N CYS A 2 10.60 13.20 0.80
CA CYS A 2 10.27 11.90 1.38
C CYS A 2 8.77 11.79 1.59
N VAL A 3 8.17 10.66 1.21
CA VAL A 3 6.74 10.36 1.43
C VAL A 3 6.67 9.02 2.17
N GLY A 4 5.85 8.95 3.22
CA GLY A 4 5.61 7.74 4.00
C GLY A 4 4.13 7.60 4.35
N HIS A 5 3.76 6.53 5.07
CA HIS A 5 2.36 6.23 5.45
C HIS A 5 1.38 6.18 4.26
N VAL A 6 1.88 5.85 3.07
CA VAL A 6 1.03 5.64 1.89
C VAL A 6 0.03 4.53 2.21
N SER A 7 -1.25 4.85 2.05
CA SER A 7 -2.36 3.99 2.44
C SER A 7 -3.38 3.91 1.29
N PRO A 8 -3.99 2.75 1.00
CA PRO A 8 -3.73 1.45 1.63
C PRO A 8 -2.31 0.95 1.36
N GLU A 9 -1.74 0.19 2.31
CA GLU A 9 -0.40 -0.36 2.18
C GLU A 9 -0.35 -1.51 1.17
N ALA A 10 0.86 -1.95 0.80
CA ALA A 10 1.04 -2.98 -0.22
C ALA A 10 0.38 -4.30 0.16
N VAL A 11 0.47 -4.73 1.43
CA VAL A 11 -0.10 -6.01 1.88
C VAL A 11 -1.64 -6.03 1.76
N ASP A 12 -2.28 -4.87 1.87
CA ASP A 12 -3.74 -4.69 1.72
C ASP A 12 -4.16 -4.55 0.25
N GLY A 13 -3.23 -4.69 -0.70
CA GLY A 13 -3.50 -4.51 -2.13
C GLY A 13 -3.69 -3.04 -2.52
N GLY A 14 -3.12 -2.11 -1.75
CA GLY A 14 -3.10 -0.70 -2.14
C GLY A 14 -2.35 -0.47 -3.46
N PRO A 15 -2.56 0.66 -4.15
CA PRO A 15 -1.90 0.95 -5.43
C PRO A 15 -0.37 0.83 -5.39
N ILE A 16 0.25 1.13 -4.25
CA ILE A 16 1.70 1.00 -4.05
C ILE A 16 2.21 -0.45 -4.22
N GLY A 17 1.37 -1.46 -3.94
CA GLY A 17 1.70 -2.87 -4.15
C GLY A 17 1.58 -3.35 -5.60
N LEU A 18 1.00 -2.53 -6.48
CA LEU A 18 0.74 -2.85 -7.89
C LEU A 18 1.75 -2.22 -8.86
N LEU A 19 2.65 -1.40 -8.33
CA LEU A 19 3.67 -0.71 -9.11
C LEU A 19 4.68 -1.70 -9.70
N ARG A 20 5.14 -1.38 -10.90
CA ARG A 20 6.18 -2.11 -11.62
C ARG A 20 7.28 -1.16 -12.04
N ASP A 21 8.46 -1.71 -12.29
CA ASP A 21 9.58 -0.93 -12.81
C ASP A 21 9.19 -0.23 -14.12
N GLY A 22 9.46 1.07 -14.18
CA GLY A 22 9.12 1.92 -15.32
C GLY A 22 7.80 2.68 -15.20
N ASP A 23 6.93 2.36 -14.24
CA ASP A 23 5.72 3.16 -14.00
C ASP A 23 6.10 4.60 -13.61
N ARG A 24 5.39 5.57 -14.17
CA ARG A 24 5.62 6.99 -13.88
C ARG A 24 4.77 7.42 -12.68
N ILE A 25 5.38 8.18 -11.77
CA ILE A 25 4.72 8.72 -10.58
C ILE A 25 4.84 10.24 -10.61
N THR A 26 3.75 10.94 -10.34
CA THR A 26 3.71 12.40 -10.19
C THR A 26 3.49 12.74 -8.74
N ILE A 27 4.29 13.69 -8.22
CA ILE A 27 4.05 14.28 -6.90
C ILE A 27 3.75 15.77 -7.08
N ASP A 28 2.52 16.15 -6.79
CA ASP A 28 2.03 17.52 -6.88
C ASP A 28 1.82 18.08 -5.47
N ILE A 29 2.82 18.84 -5.00
CA ILE A 29 2.81 19.44 -3.66
C ILE A 29 1.70 20.49 -3.51
N PRO A 30 1.53 21.46 -4.45
CA PRO A 30 0.46 22.44 -4.36
C PRO A 30 -0.94 21.81 -4.23
N ASN A 31 -1.21 20.76 -5.00
CA ASN A 31 -2.52 20.09 -5.00
C ASN A 31 -2.62 18.94 -3.98
N ARG A 32 -1.54 18.64 -3.25
CA ARG A 32 -1.44 17.52 -2.30
C ARG A 32 -1.81 16.17 -2.92
N LYS A 33 -1.33 15.92 -4.15
CA LYS A 33 -1.59 14.68 -4.88
C LYS A 33 -0.32 13.86 -5.09
N LEU A 34 -0.51 12.55 -5.06
CA LEU A 34 0.47 11.55 -5.41
C LEU A 34 -0.22 10.56 -6.34
N ASP A 35 0.08 10.65 -7.63
CA ASP A 35 -0.61 9.89 -8.67
C ASP A 35 0.36 8.94 -9.37
N VAL A 36 -0.10 7.72 -9.65
CA VAL A 36 0.55 6.80 -10.58
C VAL A 36 -0.04 7.02 -11.97
N LEU A 37 0.81 7.25 -12.96
CA LEU A 37 0.41 7.50 -14.34
C LEU A 37 0.35 6.19 -15.13
N VAL A 38 -0.50 5.28 -14.67
CA VAL A 38 -0.81 4.00 -15.32
C VAL A 38 -2.31 4.00 -15.61
N ASP A 39 -2.70 3.36 -16.72
CA ASP A 39 -4.12 3.24 -17.06
C ASP A 39 -4.90 2.55 -15.92
N PRO A 40 -6.06 3.08 -15.51
CA PRO A 40 -6.87 2.46 -14.45
C PRO A 40 -7.20 0.99 -14.72
N ALA A 41 -7.51 0.63 -15.97
CA ALA A 41 -7.83 -0.75 -16.34
C ALA A 41 -6.61 -1.68 -16.20
N GLU A 42 -5.40 -1.18 -16.45
CA GLU A 42 -4.18 -1.95 -16.19
C GLU A 42 -3.94 -2.14 -14.69
N LEU A 43 -4.16 -1.11 -13.87
CA LEU A 43 -4.05 -1.24 -12.42
C LEU A 43 -5.07 -2.24 -11.85
N ASP A 44 -6.29 -2.24 -12.38
CA ASP A 44 -7.31 -3.21 -11.99
C ASP A 44 -6.91 -4.64 -12.39
N ALA A 45 -6.39 -4.84 -13.61
CA ALA A 45 -5.86 -6.15 -14.03
C ALA A 45 -4.68 -6.61 -13.15
N ARG A 46 -3.78 -5.70 -12.74
CA ARG A 46 -2.70 -6.01 -11.81
C ARG A 46 -3.22 -6.35 -10.42
N ARG A 47 -4.29 -5.69 -9.97
CA ARG A 47 -4.97 -5.95 -8.69
C ARG A 47 -5.59 -7.34 -8.65
N GLU A 48 -6.22 -7.78 -9.73
CA GLU A 48 -6.79 -9.14 -9.83
C GLU A 48 -5.73 -10.24 -9.72
N ALA A 49 -4.53 -9.98 -10.26
CA ALA A 49 -3.40 -10.91 -10.17
C ALA A 49 -2.59 -10.76 -8.86
N PHE A 50 -2.92 -9.81 -8.00
CA PHE A 50 -2.12 -9.50 -6.81
C PHE A 50 -2.34 -10.54 -5.71
N THR A 51 -1.24 -11.08 -5.19
CA THR A 51 -1.24 -11.90 -3.98
C THR A 51 -0.21 -11.33 -3.01
N PRO A 52 -0.61 -10.92 -1.79
CA PRO A 52 0.32 -10.38 -0.81
C PRO A 52 1.31 -11.44 -0.36
N LEU A 53 2.52 -11.00 0.03
CA LEU A 53 3.51 -11.89 0.61
C LEU A 53 2.99 -12.45 1.96
N PRO A 54 3.31 -13.71 2.28
CA PRO A 54 2.93 -14.28 3.57
C PRO A 54 3.60 -13.52 4.72
N PRO A 55 2.95 -13.40 5.89
CA PRO A 55 3.54 -12.75 7.06
C PRO A 55 4.85 -13.43 7.48
N ARG A 56 5.92 -12.65 7.65
CA ARG A 56 7.21 -13.17 8.14
C ARG A 56 7.12 -13.76 9.55
N TYR A 57 6.24 -13.21 10.38
CA TYR A 57 6.05 -13.64 11.77
C TYR A 57 4.63 -14.17 11.96
N GLU A 58 4.50 -15.49 12.06
CA GLU A 58 3.20 -16.16 12.22
C GLU A 58 2.80 -16.36 13.69
N ARG A 59 3.72 -16.12 14.63
CA ARG A 59 3.49 -16.25 16.08
C ARG A 59 4.09 -15.07 16.86
N GLY A 60 3.74 -14.98 18.14
CA GLY A 60 4.25 -13.94 19.04
C GLY A 60 3.55 -12.59 18.88
N VAL A 61 4.20 -11.53 19.35
CA VAL A 61 3.60 -10.18 19.41
C VAL A 61 3.33 -9.60 18.03
N LEU A 62 4.23 -9.79 17.06
CA LEU A 62 4.08 -9.25 15.70
C LEU A 62 2.94 -9.94 14.93
N ALA A 63 2.72 -11.23 15.18
CA ALA A 63 1.58 -11.94 14.61
C ALA A 63 0.23 -11.46 15.18
N LYS A 64 0.20 -11.01 16.44
CA LYS A 64 -0.99 -10.37 17.02
C LYS A 64 -1.19 -8.97 16.43
N TYR A 65 -0.12 -8.18 16.36
CA TYR A 65 -0.16 -6.84 15.79
C TYR A 65 -0.68 -6.83 14.35
N ALA A 66 -0.12 -7.67 13.47
CA ALA A 66 -0.54 -7.77 12.07
C ALA A 66 -2.02 -8.17 11.89
N LYS A 67 -2.64 -8.83 12.89
CA LYS A 67 -4.07 -9.19 12.86
C LYS A 67 -5.00 -8.09 13.34
N LEU A 68 -4.48 -7.10 14.08
CA LEU A 68 -5.29 -6.13 14.81
C LEU A 68 -5.06 -4.68 14.39
N VAL A 69 -3.90 -4.39 13.80
CA VAL A 69 -3.50 -3.02 13.47
C VAL A 69 -4.40 -2.43 12.39
N ALA A 70 -4.85 -1.19 12.60
CA ALA A 70 -5.55 -0.40 11.60
C ALA A 70 -4.57 0.31 10.65
N SER A 71 -5.06 0.77 9.49
CA SER A 71 -4.29 1.57 8.54
C SER A 71 -3.51 2.71 9.22
N ALA A 72 -2.33 3.05 8.67
CA ALA A 72 -1.55 4.20 9.11
C ALA A 72 -2.35 5.52 9.01
N SER A 73 -3.30 5.61 8.06
CA SER A 73 -4.25 6.73 7.95
C SER A 73 -5.14 6.90 9.20
N ASN A 74 -5.33 5.83 9.97
CA ASN A 74 -6.12 5.77 11.20
C ASN A 74 -5.22 5.71 12.45
N GLY A 75 -3.91 5.94 12.31
CA GLY A 75 -2.98 6.01 13.42
C GLY A 75 -2.39 4.68 13.89
N ALA A 76 -2.53 3.59 13.13
CA ALA A 76 -1.95 2.28 13.46
C ALA A 76 -2.35 1.73 14.84
N VAL A 77 -3.60 2.00 15.25
CA VAL A 77 -4.19 1.50 16.50
C VAL A 77 -4.54 0.02 16.40
N THR A 78 -4.65 -0.69 17.53
CA THR A 78 -4.93 -2.14 17.58
C THR A 78 -6.22 -2.51 18.32
N GLY A 79 -7.02 -1.49 18.69
CA GLY A 79 -8.23 -1.56 19.50
C GLY A 79 -8.62 -0.17 19.97
#